data_AF-A0AA96XU25-F1
#
_entry.id   AF-A0AA96XU25-F1
#
_cell.length_a   1.000
_cell.length_b   1.000
_cell.length_c   1.000
_cell.angle_alpha   90.00
_cell.angle_beta   90.00
_cell.angle_gamma   90.00
#
_symmetry.space_group_name_H-M   'P 1'
#
loop_
_entity.id
_entity.type
_entity.pdbx_description
1 polymer ?
#
loop_
_entity_poly.entity_id
_entity_poly.type
_entity_poly.pdbx_seq_one_letter_code
_entity_poly.pdbx_strand_id
1 'polypeptide(L)'
;MSLLPINFGAFQVLLTPDYLLLATLSSGDWSLAGQRALGVLVACALALTGAWLLWPMPERRRFPEAAATALRADGEYLREVISRRSGTRPEVGAARRTFSLALLDAEASFERLTAEYHGPPQQLESGMAVITYARRFATVVTALGMERPEAEVPDQLKQLAHQAGRALDELADALSDLRVPPPLPPLKVSCKTDDPVFGALLERVPRQLGMLHGAVSRLSSGSVLR
;
A
#
# COMPACT_ATOMS: atom_id res chain seq x y z
N MET A 1 10.61 -25.71 -1.50
CA MET A 1 11.73 -24.89 -2.03
C MET A 1 11.37 -24.45 -3.43
N SER A 2 10.94 -23.19 -3.58
CA SER A 2 10.53 -22.63 -4.88
C SER A 2 11.61 -21.66 -5.33
N LEU A 3 12.29 -21.96 -6.43
CA LEU A 3 13.27 -21.08 -7.05
C LEU A 3 12.50 -19.98 -7.79
N LEU A 4 12.72 -18.72 -7.38
CA LEU A 4 12.16 -17.52 -8.00
C LEU A 4 12.53 -17.48 -9.51
N PRO A 5 11.60 -17.19 -10.44
CA PRO A 5 11.85 -17.17 -11.89
C PRO A 5 12.72 -16.00 -12.37
N ILE A 6 13.30 -15.23 -11.45
CA ILE A 6 14.15 -14.06 -11.74
C ILE A 6 15.50 -14.46 -12.39
N ASN A 7 15.91 -15.72 -12.30
CA ASN A 7 17.20 -16.17 -12.85
C ASN A 7 17.12 -16.60 -14.33
N PHE A 8 15.94 -16.84 -14.90
CA PHE A 8 15.85 -17.35 -16.28
C PHE A 8 16.21 -16.27 -17.32
N GLY A 9 15.76 -15.03 -17.12
CA GLY A 9 16.10 -13.90 -17.99
C GLY A 9 17.58 -13.54 -17.96
N ALA A 10 18.18 -13.54 -16.76
CA ALA A 10 19.62 -13.29 -16.58
C ALA A 10 20.47 -14.39 -17.24
N PHE A 11 20.06 -15.66 -17.08
CA PHE A 11 20.71 -16.81 -17.69
C PHE A 11 20.67 -16.74 -19.23
N GLN A 12 19.54 -16.33 -19.81
CA GLN A 12 19.35 -16.25 -21.26
C GLN A 12 20.13 -15.07 -21.90
N VAL A 13 20.30 -13.97 -21.17
CA VAL A 13 21.16 -12.84 -21.57
C VAL A 13 22.65 -13.21 -21.52
N LEU A 14 23.07 -14.09 -20.61
CA LEU A 14 24.45 -14.58 -20.50
C LEU A 14 24.79 -15.69 -21.49
N LEU A 15 23.80 -16.45 -21.97
CA LEU A 15 23.98 -17.54 -22.95
C LEU A 15 24.30 -17.03 -24.36
N THR A 16 23.76 -15.87 -24.73
CA THR A 16 23.90 -15.31 -26.08
C THR A 16 25.34 -14.86 -26.40
N PRO A 17 26.08 -14.20 -25.47
CA PRO A 17 27.51 -13.89 -25.64
C PRO A 17 28.42 -15.12 -25.66
N ASP A 18 28.11 -16.17 -24.87
CA ASP A 18 28.94 -17.37 -24.75
C ASP A 18 28.97 -18.17 -26.06
N TYR A 19 27.81 -18.33 -26.71
CA TYR A 19 27.71 -18.89 -28.05
C TYR A 19 28.46 -18.06 -29.10
N LEU A 20 28.43 -16.73 -28.97
CA LEU A 20 29.12 -15.82 -29.87
C LEU A 20 30.65 -15.92 -29.70
N LEU A 21 31.13 -16.09 -28.47
CA LEU A 21 32.54 -16.29 -28.13
C LEU A 21 33.06 -17.62 -28.71
N LEU A 22 32.33 -18.71 -28.53
CA LEU A 22 32.66 -20.02 -29.12
C LEU A 22 32.74 -19.97 -30.65
N ALA A 23 31.83 -19.24 -31.30
CA ALA A 23 31.85 -19.05 -32.76
C ALA A 23 33.05 -18.22 -33.25
N THR A 24 33.52 -17.24 -32.45
CA THR A 24 34.68 -16.41 -32.82
C THR A 24 36.03 -17.08 -32.56
N LEU A 25 36.13 -17.96 -31.54
CA LEU A 25 37.33 -18.74 -31.26
C LEU A 25 37.69 -19.72 -32.39
N SER A 26 36.72 -20.19 -33.17
CA SER A 26 36.99 -21.05 -34.33
C SER A 26 37.51 -20.30 -35.57
N SER A 27 37.45 -18.95 -35.57
CA SER A 27 37.74 -18.13 -36.76
C SER A 27 39.10 -17.41 -36.72
N GLY A 28 39.82 -17.38 -35.59
CA GLY A 28 41.23 -16.92 -35.52
C GLY A 28 41.48 -15.40 -35.46
N ASP A 29 40.45 -14.55 -35.51
CA ASP A 29 40.59 -13.09 -35.53
C ASP A 29 40.48 -12.44 -34.12
N TRP A 30 41.63 -12.25 -33.48
CA TRP A 30 41.74 -11.70 -32.12
C TRP A 30 41.35 -10.22 -31.99
N SER A 31 41.51 -9.41 -33.04
CA SER A 31 41.15 -7.98 -33.03
C SER A 31 39.63 -7.77 -32.99
N LEU A 32 38.88 -8.62 -33.71
CA LEU A 32 37.41 -8.60 -33.73
C LEU A 32 36.82 -9.05 -32.39
N ALA A 33 37.46 -10.04 -31.75
CA ALA A 33 37.08 -10.52 -30.43
C ALA A 33 37.22 -9.43 -29.35
N GLY A 34 38.33 -8.68 -29.36
CA GLY A 34 38.55 -7.57 -28.42
C GLY A 34 37.51 -6.46 -28.57
N GLN A 35 37.17 -6.09 -29.81
CA GLN A 35 36.20 -5.03 -30.09
C GLN A 35 34.77 -5.42 -29.69
N ARG A 36 34.42 -6.71 -29.82
CA ARG A 36 33.14 -7.26 -29.35
C ARG A 36 33.07 -7.37 -27.83
N ALA A 37 34.14 -7.80 -27.17
CA ALA A 37 34.21 -7.84 -25.72
C ALA A 37 34.00 -6.45 -25.11
N LEU A 38 34.59 -5.42 -25.72
CA LEU A 38 34.41 -4.03 -25.31
C LEU A 38 32.97 -3.55 -25.53
N GLY A 39 32.34 -3.93 -26.65
CA GLY A 39 30.93 -3.66 -26.91
C GLY A 39 29.98 -4.30 -25.88
N VAL A 40 30.23 -5.56 -25.50
CA VAL A 40 29.44 -6.27 -24.47
C VAL A 40 29.66 -5.64 -23.09
N LEU A 41 30.89 -5.28 -22.73
CA LEU A 41 31.17 -4.59 -21.47
C LEU A 41 30.47 -3.23 -21.39
N VAL A 42 30.48 -2.45 -22.48
CA VAL A 42 29.77 -1.16 -22.55
C VAL A 42 28.26 -1.37 -22.47
N ALA A 43 27.70 -2.35 -23.18
CA ALA A 43 26.28 -2.68 -23.11
C ALA A 43 25.87 -3.17 -21.70
N CYS A 44 26.71 -3.98 -21.06
CA CYS A 44 26.49 -4.47 -19.70
C CYS A 44 26.55 -3.34 -18.67
N ALA A 45 27.53 -2.43 -18.79
CA ALA A 45 27.64 -1.24 -17.96
C ALA A 45 26.43 -0.31 -18.15
N LEU A 46 25.99 -0.07 -19.39
CA LEU A 46 24.78 0.71 -19.70
C LEU A 46 23.51 0.02 -19.19
N ALA A 47 23.42 -1.30 -19.29
CA ALA A 47 22.28 -2.06 -18.77
C ALA A 47 22.24 -2.06 -17.24
N LEU A 48 23.39 -2.17 -16.57
CA LEU A 48 23.49 -2.08 -15.11
C LEU A 48 23.20 -0.66 -14.62
N THR A 49 23.76 0.35 -15.30
CA THR A 49 23.51 1.75 -14.97
C THR A 49 22.05 2.11 -15.25
N GLY A 50 21.49 1.63 -16.37
CA GLY A 50 20.09 1.78 -16.72
C GLY A 50 19.19 1.09 -15.71
N ALA A 51 19.46 -0.16 -15.35
CA ALA A 51 18.71 -0.89 -14.33
C ALA A 51 18.81 -0.20 -12.97
N TRP A 52 19.99 0.29 -12.57
CA TRP A 52 20.20 0.96 -11.28
C TRP A 52 19.57 2.37 -11.24
N LEU A 53 19.58 3.10 -12.36
CA LEU A 53 19.01 4.44 -12.47
C LEU A 53 17.49 4.42 -12.71
N LEU A 54 16.97 3.38 -13.38
CA LEU A 54 15.53 3.10 -13.49
C LEU A 54 14.99 2.38 -12.25
N TRP A 55 15.82 1.75 -11.41
CA TRP A 55 15.33 1.11 -10.19
C TRP A 55 14.87 2.19 -9.22
N PRO A 56 13.55 2.28 -8.97
CA PRO A 56 12.97 3.39 -8.26
C PRO A 56 13.33 3.32 -6.78
N MET A 57 13.42 4.51 -6.17
CA MET A 57 13.45 4.88 -4.75
C MET A 57 13.50 3.74 -3.71
N PRO A 58 14.37 3.83 -2.67
CA PRO A 58 14.35 2.92 -1.52
C PRO A 58 12.93 2.75 -0.97
N GLU A 59 12.44 1.50 -0.88
CA GLU A 59 11.03 1.20 -0.62
C GLU A 59 10.56 1.71 0.77
N ARG A 60 11.52 1.96 1.67
CA ARG A 60 11.33 2.69 2.94
C ARG A 60 10.58 4.01 2.80
N ARG A 61 10.71 4.72 1.68
CA ARG A 61 9.95 5.95 1.38
C ARG A 61 8.62 5.71 0.69
N ARG A 62 8.45 4.58 -0.01
CA ARG A 62 7.22 4.26 -0.77
C ARG A 62 6.12 3.69 0.11
N PHE A 63 6.47 2.89 1.13
CA PHE A 63 5.45 2.30 2.01
C PHE A 63 4.55 3.34 2.71
N PRO A 64 5.09 4.42 3.31
CA PRO A 64 4.25 5.47 3.93
C PRO A 64 3.29 6.15 2.95
N GLU A 65 3.76 6.42 1.72
CA GLU A 65 2.93 7.03 0.67
C GLU A 65 1.84 6.08 0.17
N ALA A 66 2.16 4.80 -0.02
CA ALA A 66 1.19 3.78 -0.44
C ALA A 66 0.13 3.54 0.66
N ALA A 67 0.56 3.45 1.92
CA ALA A 67 -0.35 3.34 3.05
C ALA A 67 -1.22 4.59 3.23
N ALA A 68 -0.67 5.79 3.03
CA ALA A 68 -1.44 7.03 3.04
C ALA A 68 -2.50 7.05 1.94
N THR A 69 -2.16 6.58 0.74
CA THR A 69 -3.09 6.44 -0.38
C THR A 69 -4.23 5.48 -0.05
N ALA A 70 -3.92 4.35 0.61
CA ALA A 70 -4.94 3.40 1.07
C ALA A 70 -5.90 4.03 2.10
N LEU A 71 -5.38 4.82 3.06
CA LEU A 71 -6.22 5.51 4.05
C LEU A 71 -7.15 6.56 3.43
N ARG A 72 -6.66 7.34 2.46
CA ARG A 72 -7.50 8.31 1.72
C ARG A 72 -8.60 7.60 0.93
N ALA A 73 -8.26 6.48 0.27
CA ALA A 73 -9.23 5.68 -0.46
C ALA A 73 -10.29 5.05 0.45
N ASP A 74 -9.93 4.67 1.68
CA ASP A 74 -10.87 4.16 2.69
C ASP A 74 -11.84 5.26 3.19
N GLY A 75 -11.32 6.48 3.37
CA GLY A 75 -12.13 7.66 3.67
C GLY A 75 -13.13 8.00 2.57
N GLU A 76 -12.70 7.92 1.31
CA GLU A 76 -13.58 8.07 0.13
C GLU A 76 -14.63 6.96 0.08
N TYR A 77 -14.23 5.70 0.31
CA TYR A 77 -15.15 4.58 0.35
C TYR A 77 -16.22 4.75 1.44
N LEU A 78 -15.84 5.19 2.65
CA LEU A 78 -16.79 5.52 3.70
C LEU A 78 -17.75 6.64 3.29
N ARG A 79 -17.26 7.72 2.68
CA ARG A 79 -18.10 8.82 2.22
C ARG A 79 -19.09 8.36 1.14
N GLU A 80 -18.65 7.53 0.21
CA GLU A 80 -19.50 6.96 -0.85
C GLU A 80 -20.54 5.98 -0.29
N VAL A 81 -20.19 5.11 0.66
CA VAL A 81 -21.13 4.20 1.33
C VAL A 81 -22.20 4.95 2.13
N ILE A 82 -21.84 6.10 2.74
CA ILE A 82 -22.76 6.89 3.55
C ILE A 82 -23.61 7.85 2.72
N SER A 83 -23.07 8.42 1.65
CA SER A 83 -23.79 9.32 0.75
C SER A 83 -24.68 8.57 -0.24
N ARG A 84 -24.29 7.36 -0.67
CA ARG A 84 -24.99 6.62 -1.73
C ARG A 84 -25.43 5.24 -1.25
N ARG A 85 -26.71 4.95 -1.47
CA ARG A 85 -27.37 3.68 -1.10
C ARG A 85 -26.66 2.47 -1.74
N SER A 86 -26.43 1.44 -0.92
CA SER A 86 -26.16 0.03 -1.26
C SER A 86 -24.86 -0.24 -2.05
N GLY A 87 -24.17 -1.33 -1.69
CA GLY A 87 -22.97 -1.84 -2.38
C GLY A 87 -23.17 -2.24 -3.86
N THR A 88 -24.39 -2.07 -4.39
CA THR A 88 -24.79 -2.33 -5.77
C THR A 88 -24.69 -1.12 -6.70
N ARG A 89 -24.51 0.10 -6.17
CA ARG A 89 -24.23 1.26 -7.03
C ARG A 89 -22.81 1.17 -7.59
N PRO A 90 -22.61 1.46 -8.89
CA PRO A 90 -21.31 1.35 -9.54
C PRO A 90 -20.24 2.20 -8.87
N GLU A 91 -20.62 3.32 -8.25
CA GLU A 91 -19.73 4.26 -7.56
C GLU A 91 -19.20 3.69 -6.24
N VAL A 92 -20.05 3.10 -5.40
CA VAL A 92 -19.62 2.41 -4.17
C VAL A 92 -18.72 1.21 -4.52
N GLY A 93 -19.07 0.48 -5.57
CA GLY A 93 -18.25 -0.60 -6.10
C GLY A 93 -16.90 -0.12 -6.66
N ALA A 94 -16.86 1.06 -7.30
CA ALA A 94 -15.64 1.68 -7.79
C ALA A 94 -14.76 2.15 -6.63
N ALA A 95 -15.32 2.85 -5.63
CA ALA A 95 -14.59 3.29 -4.44
C ALA A 95 -13.99 2.10 -3.66
N ARG A 96 -14.76 1.01 -3.51
CA ARG A 96 -14.26 -0.24 -2.93
C ARG A 96 -13.11 -0.83 -3.72
N ARG A 97 -13.19 -0.86 -5.07
CA ARG A 97 -12.10 -1.34 -5.92
C ARG A 97 -10.85 -0.47 -5.79
N THR A 98 -11.01 0.85 -5.77
CA THR A 98 -9.91 1.80 -5.58
C THR A 98 -9.21 1.57 -4.25
N PHE A 99 -9.96 1.42 -3.15
CA PHE A 99 -9.40 1.06 -1.85
C PHE A 99 -8.65 -0.28 -1.89
N SER A 100 -9.27 -1.32 -2.45
CA SER A 100 -8.63 -2.64 -2.56
C SER A 100 -7.32 -2.59 -3.34
N LEU A 101 -7.26 -1.83 -4.44
CA LEU A 101 -6.04 -1.66 -5.22
C LEU A 101 -4.97 -0.90 -4.45
N ALA A 102 -5.33 0.19 -3.76
CA ALA A 102 -4.40 0.95 -2.94
C ALA A 102 -3.86 0.14 -1.75
N LEU A 103 -4.71 -0.70 -1.14
CA LEU A 103 -4.30 -1.60 -0.06
C LEU A 103 -3.33 -2.69 -0.56
N LEU A 104 -3.59 -3.27 -1.73
CA LEU A 104 -2.68 -4.25 -2.35
C LEU A 104 -1.32 -3.63 -2.69
N ASP A 105 -1.28 -2.39 -3.18
CA ASP A 105 -0.03 -1.69 -3.42
C ASP A 105 0.74 -1.41 -2.12
N ALA A 106 0.03 -0.99 -1.06
CA ALA A 106 0.63 -0.82 0.27
C ALA A 106 1.17 -2.13 0.85
N GLU A 107 0.47 -3.24 0.67
CA GLU A 107 0.92 -4.59 1.07
C GLU A 107 2.16 -5.02 0.29
N ALA A 108 2.16 -4.86 -1.03
CA ALA A 108 3.33 -5.18 -1.86
C ALA A 108 4.54 -4.31 -1.49
N SER A 109 4.31 -3.03 -1.18
CA SER A 109 5.36 -2.14 -0.68
C SER A 109 5.89 -2.57 0.69
N PHE A 110 5.02 -3.03 1.58
CA PHE A 110 5.42 -3.58 2.89
C PHE A 110 6.20 -4.88 2.77
N GLU A 111 5.78 -5.82 1.91
CA GLU A 111 6.51 -7.06 1.67
C GLU A 111 7.93 -6.77 1.17
N ARG A 112 8.07 -5.86 0.20
CA ARG A 112 9.37 -5.38 -0.26
C ARG A 112 10.20 -4.72 0.86
N LEU A 113 9.57 -3.88 1.68
CA LEU A 113 10.21 -3.29 2.86
C LEU A 113 10.70 -4.37 3.84
N THR A 114 9.92 -5.42 4.09
CA THR A 114 10.33 -6.53 4.98
C THR A 114 11.48 -7.35 4.41
N ALA A 115 11.58 -7.47 3.08
CA ALA A 115 12.70 -8.14 2.42
C ALA A 115 13.99 -7.29 2.44
N GLU A 116 13.87 -5.95 2.40
CA GLU A 116 14.99 -5.01 2.46
C GLU A 116 15.46 -4.74 3.91
N TYR A 117 14.57 -4.85 4.88
CA TYR A 117 14.83 -4.51 6.27
C TYR A 117 15.54 -5.63 7.04
N HIS A 118 16.79 -5.39 7.43
CA HIS A 118 17.63 -6.34 8.17
C HIS A 118 17.70 -6.07 9.70
N GLY A 119 16.84 -5.18 10.22
CA GLY A 119 16.82 -4.81 11.64
C GLY A 119 15.89 -5.67 12.51
N PRO A 120 15.64 -5.29 13.77
CA PRO A 120 14.78 -6.05 14.68
C PRO A 120 13.31 -6.09 14.19
N PRO A 121 12.63 -7.25 14.26
CA PRO A 121 11.29 -7.45 13.69
C PRO A 121 10.19 -6.63 14.38
N GLN A 122 10.37 -6.26 15.66
CA GLN A 122 9.41 -5.45 16.43
C GLN A 122 9.12 -4.10 15.77
N GLN A 123 10.08 -3.60 15.00
CA GLN A 123 10.00 -2.35 14.30
C GLN A 123 9.02 -2.43 13.09
N LEU A 124 8.89 -3.60 12.46
CA LEU A 124 7.96 -3.85 11.35
C LEU A 124 6.51 -4.06 11.81
N GLU A 125 6.29 -4.43 13.08
CA GLU A 125 4.96 -4.69 13.64
C GLU A 125 4.00 -3.50 13.45
N SER A 126 4.51 -2.27 13.55
CA SER A 126 3.71 -1.07 13.38
C SER A 126 3.18 -0.91 11.95
N GLY A 127 3.99 -1.26 10.93
CA GLY A 127 3.56 -1.24 9.53
C GLY A 127 2.51 -2.30 9.23
N MET A 128 2.71 -3.52 9.76
CA MET A 128 1.73 -4.60 9.66
C MET A 128 0.40 -4.25 10.37
N ALA A 129 0.49 -3.58 11.52
CA ALA A 129 -0.68 -3.09 12.24
C ALA A 129 -1.48 -2.08 11.41
N VAL A 130 -0.83 -1.12 10.74
CA VAL A 130 -1.51 -0.15 9.85
C VAL A 130 -2.30 -0.86 8.75
N ILE A 131 -1.68 -1.79 8.02
CA ILE A 131 -2.35 -2.59 6.97
C ILE A 131 -3.55 -3.37 7.56
N THR A 132 -3.33 -4.04 8.68
CA THR A 132 -4.35 -4.88 9.32
C THR A 132 -5.56 -4.06 9.77
N TYR A 133 -5.31 -2.90 10.39
CA TYR A 133 -6.39 -2.03 10.87
C TYR A 133 -7.11 -1.31 9.72
N ALA A 134 -6.42 -0.95 8.64
CA ALA A 134 -7.08 -0.43 7.43
C ALA A 134 -8.02 -1.49 6.82
N ARG A 135 -7.56 -2.74 6.66
CA ARG A 135 -8.41 -3.84 6.18
C ARG A 135 -9.62 -4.09 7.09
N ARG A 136 -9.41 -4.06 8.41
CA ARG A 136 -10.50 -4.21 9.40
C ARG A 136 -11.50 -3.07 9.32
N PHE A 137 -11.03 -1.83 9.15
CA PHE A 137 -11.90 -0.67 9.00
C PHE A 137 -12.78 -0.80 7.76
N ALA A 138 -12.22 -1.11 6.59
CA ALA A 138 -12.99 -1.33 5.37
C ALA A 138 -14.04 -2.46 5.49
N THR A 139 -13.76 -3.48 6.31
CA THR A 139 -14.75 -4.54 6.61
C THR A 139 -15.94 -3.98 7.41
N VAL A 140 -15.67 -3.12 8.39
CA VAL A 140 -16.72 -2.42 9.16
C VAL A 140 -17.51 -1.46 8.27
N VAL A 141 -16.85 -0.71 7.39
CA VAL A 141 -17.50 0.19 6.42
C VAL A 141 -18.42 -0.59 5.47
N THR A 142 -17.95 -1.74 4.97
CA THR A 142 -18.75 -2.61 4.11
C THR A 142 -19.98 -3.16 4.83
N ALA A 143 -19.81 -3.65 6.06
CA ALA A 143 -20.93 -4.11 6.88
C ALA A 143 -21.94 -2.98 7.17
N LEU A 144 -21.44 -1.77 7.46
CA LEU A 144 -22.27 -0.59 7.68
C LEU A 144 -23.09 -0.22 6.43
N GLY A 145 -22.55 -0.43 5.23
CA GLY A 145 -23.26 -0.22 3.97
C GLY A 145 -24.34 -1.27 3.66
N MET A 146 -24.20 -2.48 4.20
CA MET A 146 -25.13 -3.60 3.99
C MET A 146 -26.29 -3.59 4.99
N GLU A 147 -26.01 -3.34 6.27
CA GLU A 147 -26.98 -3.39 7.39
C GLU A 147 -27.76 -2.08 7.57
N ARG A 148 -27.63 -1.14 6.63
CA ARG A 148 -28.19 0.19 6.76
C ARG A 148 -29.70 0.20 6.52
N PRO A 149 -30.52 0.81 7.42
CA PRO A 149 -31.95 0.99 7.19
C PRO A 149 -32.24 1.80 5.91
N GLU A 150 -33.33 1.44 5.22
CA GLU A 150 -33.74 2.05 3.94
C GLU A 150 -34.27 3.50 4.07
N ALA A 151 -34.49 3.95 5.31
CA ALA A 151 -34.93 5.30 5.64
C ALA A 151 -33.86 6.36 5.32
N GLU A 152 -34.29 7.63 5.32
CA GLU A 152 -33.44 8.77 5.06
C GLU A 152 -32.22 8.80 5.98
N VAL A 153 -31.07 9.12 5.41
CA VAL A 153 -29.79 9.15 6.13
C VAL A 153 -29.87 10.15 7.28
N PRO A 154 -29.71 9.71 8.55
CA PRO A 154 -29.61 10.66 9.65
C PRO A 154 -28.42 11.59 9.41
N ASP A 155 -28.60 12.90 9.53
CA ASP A 155 -27.51 13.86 9.32
C ASP A 155 -26.33 13.62 10.26
N GLN A 156 -26.61 13.05 11.44
CA GLN A 156 -25.62 12.57 12.40
C GLN A 156 -24.68 11.50 11.81
N LEU A 157 -25.18 10.61 10.95
CA LEU A 157 -24.37 9.58 10.28
C LEU A 157 -23.49 10.20 9.19
N LYS A 158 -24.01 11.18 8.42
CA LYS A 158 -23.19 11.95 7.46
C LYS A 158 -22.08 12.72 8.18
N GLN A 159 -22.40 13.31 9.33
CA GLN A 159 -21.43 14.03 10.16
C GLN A 159 -20.34 13.11 10.69
N LEU A 160 -20.70 11.91 11.18
CA LEU A 160 -19.74 10.90 11.62
C LEU A 160 -18.82 10.46 10.48
N ALA A 161 -19.39 10.19 9.29
CA ALA A 161 -18.63 9.80 8.11
C ALA A 161 -17.67 10.90 7.63
N HIS A 162 -18.11 12.15 7.68
CA HIS A 162 -17.27 13.30 7.33
C HIS A 162 -16.13 13.49 8.34
N GLN A 163 -16.40 13.34 9.65
CA GLN A 163 -15.39 13.41 10.69
C GLN A 163 -14.37 12.26 10.60
N ALA A 164 -14.84 11.03 10.37
CA ALA A 164 -13.98 9.87 10.19
C ALA A 164 -13.14 9.98 8.91
N GLY A 165 -13.74 10.45 7.81
CA GLY A 165 -13.02 10.74 6.57
C GLY A 165 -11.92 11.78 6.75
N ARG A 166 -12.21 12.90 7.42
CA ARG A 166 -11.18 13.91 7.73
C ARG A 166 -10.06 13.36 8.61
N ALA A 167 -10.38 12.54 9.61
CA ALA A 167 -9.37 11.91 10.44
C ALA A 167 -8.47 10.96 9.63
N LEU A 168 -9.03 10.23 8.66
CA LEU A 168 -8.25 9.38 7.75
C LEU A 168 -7.35 10.20 6.82
N ASP A 169 -7.86 11.33 6.31
CA ASP A 169 -7.08 12.26 5.48
C ASP A 169 -5.91 12.86 6.30
N GLU A 170 -6.14 13.30 7.53
CA GLU A 170 -5.10 13.80 8.44
C GLU A 170 -4.06 12.72 8.79
N LEU A 171 -4.49 11.48 9.01
CA LEU A 171 -3.58 10.34 9.22
C LEU A 171 -2.73 10.05 7.98
N ALA A 172 -3.33 10.13 6.79
CA ALA A 172 -2.63 9.94 5.53
C ALA A 172 -1.58 11.04 5.30
N ASP A 173 -1.90 12.29 5.59
CA ASP A 173 -0.96 13.41 5.47
C ASP A 173 0.18 13.28 6.48
N ALA A 174 -0.12 12.94 7.73
CA ALA A 174 0.89 12.69 8.75
C ALA A 174 1.84 11.53 8.35
N LEU A 175 1.29 10.46 7.76
CA LEU A 175 2.07 9.32 7.31
C LEU A 175 2.94 9.66 6.09
N SER A 176 2.40 10.45 5.14
CA SER A 176 3.14 10.93 3.97
C SER A 176 4.33 11.81 4.37
N ASP A 177 4.12 12.68 5.35
CA ASP A 177 5.15 13.60 5.85
C ASP A 177 6.10 12.97 6.90
N LEU A 178 5.89 11.69 7.25
CA LEU A 178 6.61 11.01 8.34
C LEU A 178 6.55 11.76 9.68
N ARG A 179 5.41 12.41 9.95
CA ARG A 179 5.14 13.17 11.17
C ARG A 179 4.27 12.37 12.12
N VAL A 180 4.41 12.65 13.42
CA VAL A 180 3.49 12.09 14.42
C VAL A 180 2.10 12.69 14.17
N PRO A 181 1.05 11.86 14.00
CA PRO A 181 -0.28 12.35 13.72
C PRO A 181 -0.86 13.16 14.90
N PRO A 182 -1.64 14.21 14.63
CA PRO A 182 -2.33 14.96 15.67
C PRO A 182 -3.33 14.07 16.42
N PRO A 183 -3.71 14.41 17.66
CA PRO A 183 -4.69 13.62 18.42
C PRO A 183 -6.04 13.60 17.70
N LEU A 184 -6.63 12.40 17.60
CA LEU A 184 -7.94 12.21 16.97
C LEU A 184 -9.01 13.11 17.61
N PRO A 185 -9.81 13.85 16.81
CA PRO A 185 -10.96 14.56 17.33
C PRO A 185 -11.99 13.56 17.91
N PRO A 186 -12.68 13.91 19.02
CA PRO A 186 -13.67 13.02 19.63
C PRO A 186 -14.85 12.80 18.67
N LEU A 187 -14.92 11.61 18.08
CA LEU A 187 -16.02 11.15 17.24
C LEU A 187 -17.23 10.86 18.12
N LYS A 188 -18.22 11.75 18.11
CA LYS A 188 -19.45 11.58 18.89
C LYS A 188 -20.43 10.71 18.11
N VAL A 189 -20.67 9.48 18.59
CA VAL A 189 -21.76 8.64 18.09
C VAL A 189 -23.04 9.10 18.77
N SER A 190 -23.84 9.92 18.08
CA SER A 190 -25.10 10.45 18.63
C SER A 190 -26.35 9.87 17.95
N CYS A 191 -26.18 8.95 16.99
CA CYS A 191 -27.29 8.24 16.35
C CYS A 191 -27.92 7.25 17.33
N LYS A 192 -29.18 7.49 17.71
CA LYS A 192 -30.03 6.44 18.29
C LYS A 192 -30.56 5.59 17.14
N THR A 193 -30.34 4.28 17.23
CA THR A 193 -30.78 3.30 16.25
C THR A 193 -31.53 2.19 17.00
N ASP A 194 -32.64 1.73 16.44
CA ASP A 194 -33.43 0.62 17.00
C ASP A 194 -32.86 -0.76 16.63
N ASP A 195 -31.93 -0.82 15.67
CA ASP A 195 -31.23 -2.05 15.24
C ASP A 195 -29.94 -2.28 16.06
N PRO A 196 -29.87 -3.35 16.88
CA PRO A 196 -28.71 -3.64 17.72
C PRO A 196 -27.43 -3.93 16.91
N VAL A 197 -27.54 -4.46 15.69
CA VAL A 197 -26.38 -4.76 14.83
C VAL A 197 -25.80 -3.47 14.26
N PHE A 198 -26.65 -2.60 13.73
CA PHE A 198 -26.23 -1.30 13.19
C PHE A 198 -25.65 -0.40 14.29
N GLY A 199 -26.25 -0.39 15.49
CA GLY A 199 -25.71 0.33 16.65
C GLY A 199 -24.30 -0.14 17.04
N ALA A 200 -24.07 -1.45 17.08
CA ALA A 200 -22.76 -2.02 17.36
C ALA A 200 -21.70 -1.69 16.28
N LEU A 201 -22.10 -1.58 15.01
CA LEU A 201 -21.22 -1.17 13.92
C LEU A 201 -20.81 0.31 14.04
N LEU A 202 -21.74 1.19 14.42
CA LEU A 202 -21.46 2.61 14.65
C LEU A 202 -20.45 2.84 15.78
N GLU A 203 -20.53 2.08 16.86
CA GLU A 203 -19.55 2.14 17.96
C GLU A 203 -18.18 1.57 17.58
N ARG A 204 -18.13 0.64 16.61
CA ARG A 204 -16.88 0.03 16.15
C ARG A 204 -16.04 0.98 15.30
N VAL A 205 -16.66 1.86 14.51
CA VAL A 205 -15.96 2.85 13.66
C VAL A 205 -14.95 3.70 14.44
N PRO A 206 -15.33 4.44 15.50
CA PRO A 206 -14.38 5.27 16.25
C PRO A 206 -13.32 4.45 16.98
N ARG A 207 -13.65 3.22 17.41
CA ARG A 207 -12.69 2.32 18.07
C ARG A 207 -11.63 1.81 17.10
N GLN A 208 -12.03 1.40 15.89
CA GLN A 208 -11.09 0.96 14.85
C GLN A 208 -10.20 2.13 14.40
N LEU A 209 -10.76 3.32 14.25
CA LEU A 209 -10.00 4.52 13.91
C LEU A 209 -8.98 4.88 15.00
N GLY A 210 -9.34 4.72 16.29
CA GLY A 210 -8.39 4.86 17.41
C GLY A 210 -7.23 3.85 17.36
N MET A 211 -7.51 2.58 17.02
CA MET A 211 -6.46 1.57 16.87
C MET A 211 -5.54 1.88 15.67
N LEU A 212 -6.12 2.36 14.57
CA LEU A 212 -5.38 2.78 13.38
C LEU A 212 -4.47 3.97 13.69
N HIS A 213 -4.97 5.00 14.37
CA HIS A 213 -4.16 6.15 14.82
C HIS A 213 -3.00 5.72 15.72
N GLY A 214 -3.25 4.83 16.68
CA GLY A 214 -2.19 4.29 17.53
C GLY A 214 -1.11 3.55 16.72
N ALA A 215 -1.50 2.82 15.67
CA ALA A 215 -0.54 2.16 14.78
C ALA A 215 0.27 3.16 13.95
N VAL A 216 -0.36 4.18 13.37
CA VAL A 216 0.32 5.25 12.60
C VAL A 216 1.26 6.07 13.47
N SER A 217 0.88 6.36 14.72
CA SER A 217 1.72 7.07 15.69
C SER A 217 2.99 6.28 16.07
N ARG A 218 2.87 4.96 16.28
CA ARG A 218 4.03 4.10 16.53
C ARG A 218 4.93 3.97 15.30
N LEU A 219 4.34 3.87 14.12
CA LEU A 219 5.06 3.76 12.86
C LEU A 219 5.87 5.04 12.55
N SER A 220 5.28 6.22 12.72
CA SER A 220 5.94 7.52 12.53
C SER A 220 6.99 7.84 13.59
N SER A 221 6.85 7.30 14.80
CA SER A 221 7.84 7.43 15.88
C SER A 221 9.00 6.43 15.75
N GLY A 222 8.81 5.35 15.00
CA GLY A 222 9.79 4.28 14.81
C GLY A 222 10.89 4.62 13.81
N SER A 223 12.09 4.07 14.01
CA SER A 223 13.24 4.26 13.11
C SER A 223 13.16 3.47 11.80
N VAL A 224 12.08 2.72 11.54
CA VAL A 224 11.94 1.93 10.30
C VAL A 224 11.86 2.80 9.06
N LEU A 225 11.24 3.97 9.20
CA LEU A 225 10.97 4.90 8.11
C LEU A 225 11.96 6.07 8.03
N ARG A 226 12.94 6.14 8.95
CA ARG A 226 14.07 7.08 8.90
C ARG A 226 15.31 6.40 8.34
#